data_AF-A0A426JFP4-F1
#
_entry.id   AF-A0A426JFP4-F1
#
_cell.length_a   1.000
_cell.length_b   1.000
_cell.length_c   1.000
_cell.angle_alpha   90.00
_cell.angle_beta   90.00
_cell.angle_gamma   90.00
#
_symmetry.space_group_name_H-M   'P 1'
#
loop_
_entity.id
_entity.type
_entity.pdbx_description
1 polymer ?
#
loop_
_entity_poly.entity_id
_entity_poly.type
_entity_poly.pdbx_seq_one_letter_code
_entity_poly.pdbx_strand_id
1 'polypeptide(L)'
;MSILIDIKSLIILTMVFIVFTVIGTVSHEYGHIVVAKYFGYETSLHYGSMNYYPKGYLQDEDLEAYKTLTEDYRNIEYENWPNEVKEKASEYINTLEERYWNEKSNKGLFITIGGPSQTILTGIIGLIILFLRRKSIQIKGLKIIDWLAIFFGLFWLREIFNLIHSFASELISPSGKWFGGDEYYISNDLNLWSGTIPIILGVIGLLVSVYIVFKIVPKNLRLTFILSGLLGGISGFIIWMNIIGPKILP
;
A
#
# COMPACT_ATOMS: atom_id res chain seq x y z
N MET A 1 -36.90 -6.95 -11.78
CA MET A 1 -35.63 -7.00 -12.54
C MET A 1 -34.82 -8.14 -11.96
N SER A 2 -34.72 -9.30 -12.62
CA SER A 2 -33.97 -10.43 -12.08
C SER A 2 -32.49 -10.07 -12.07
N ILE A 3 -31.92 -9.94 -10.88
CA ILE A 3 -30.48 -9.71 -10.71
C ILE A 3 -29.83 -11.07 -10.90
N LEU A 4 -29.54 -11.43 -12.15
CA LEU A 4 -28.86 -12.68 -12.48
C LEU A 4 -27.35 -12.46 -12.38
N ILE A 5 -26.69 -13.28 -11.56
CA ILE A 5 -25.23 -13.35 -11.48
C ILE A 5 -24.76 -14.13 -12.71
N ASP A 6 -23.98 -13.48 -13.57
CA ASP A 6 -23.27 -14.18 -14.64
C ASP A 6 -22.03 -14.89 -14.06
N ILE A 7 -22.11 -16.21 -13.95
CA ILE A 7 -21.06 -17.07 -13.37
C ILE A 7 -19.77 -17.00 -14.20
N LYS A 8 -19.86 -16.93 -15.53
CA LYS A 8 -18.68 -16.87 -16.40
C LYS A 8 -17.95 -15.54 -16.16
N SER A 9 -18.70 -14.44 -16.16
CA SER A 9 -18.16 -13.13 -15.85
C SER A 9 -17.61 -13.05 -14.42
N LEU A 10 -18.27 -13.69 -13.45
CA LEU A 10 -17.83 -13.76 -12.05
C LEU A 10 -16.43 -14.38 -11.92
N ILE A 11 -16.23 -15.55 -12.53
CA ILE A 11 -14.94 -16.26 -12.47
C ILE A 11 -13.84 -15.42 -13.12
N ILE A 12 -14.09 -14.90 -14.33
CA ILE A 12 -13.09 -14.11 -15.07
C ILE A 12 -12.72 -12.85 -14.29
N LEU A 13 -13.70 -12.08 -13.83
CA LEU A 13 -13.45 -10.85 -13.10
C LEU A 13 -12.76 -11.12 -11.77
N THR A 14 -13.12 -12.20 -11.06
CA THR A 14 -12.46 -12.60 -9.80
C THR A 14 -10.97 -12.85 -10.04
N MET A 15 -10.63 -13.62 -11.08
CA MET A 15 -9.23 -13.88 -11.44
C MET A 15 -8.48 -12.60 -11.82
N VAL A 16 -9.13 -11.69 -12.54
CA VAL A 16 -8.53 -10.40 -12.88
C VAL A 16 -8.30 -9.56 -11.62
N PHE A 17 -9.25 -9.51 -10.70
CA PHE A 17 -9.09 -8.82 -9.42
C PHE A 17 -7.93 -9.39 -8.60
N ILE A 18 -7.77 -10.72 -8.52
CA ILE A 18 -6.62 -11.35 -7.85
C ILE A 18 -5.30 -10.83 -8.42
N VAL A 19 -5.17 -10.83 -9.75
CA VAL A 19 -3.96 -10.35 -10.44
C VAL A 19 -3.72 -8.86 -10.15
N PHE A 20 -4.77 -8.04 -10.23
CA PHE A 20 -4.67 -6.60 -9.99
C PHE A 20 -4.41 -6.25 -8.52
N THR A 21 -4.81 -7.08 -7.56
CA THR A 21 -4.41 -6.93 -6.16
C THR A 21 -2.90 -7.06 -6.01
N VAL A 22 -2.29 -8.08 -6.63
CA VAL A 22 -0.82 -8.26 -6.62
C VAL A 22 -0.12 -7.09 -7.30
N ILE A 23 -0.57 -6.72 -8.50
CA ILE A 23 0.00 -5.58 -9.24
C ILE A 23 -0.12 -4.30 -8.42
N GLY A 24 -1.28 -4.06 -7.81
CA GLY A 24 -1.53 -2.90 -6.96
C GLY A 24 -0.54 -2.84 -5.80
N THR A 25 -0.40 -3.92 -5.02
CA THR A 25 0.54 -3.99 -3.90
C THR A 25 1.97 -3.74 -4.35
N VAL A 26 2.46 -4.49 -5.33
CA VAL A 26 3.86 -4.38 -5.77
C VAL A 26 4.14 -3.00 -6.37
N SER A 27 3.23 -2.46 -7.17
CA SER A 27 3.40 -1.14 -7.78
C SER A 27 3.37 0.00 -6.76
N HIS A 28 2.60 -0.14 -5.68
CA HIS A 28 2.61 0.79 -4.54
C HIS A 28 3.98 0.80 -3.86
N GLU A 29 4.55 -0.37 -3.57
CA GLU A 29 5.90 -0.46 -2.99
C GLU A 29 6.97 0.12 -3.92
N TYR A 30 6.83 -0.06 -5.23
CA TYR A 30 7.68 0.63 -6.20
C TYR A 30 7.54 2.16 -6.16
N GLY A 31 6.37 2.68 -5.81
CA GLY A 31 6.16 4.11 -5.57
C GLY A 31 7.10 4.65 -4.49
N HIS A 32 7.19 3.96 -3.34
CA HIS A 32 8.16 4.29 -2.29
C HIS A 32 9.61 4.19 -2.79
N ILE A 33 9.95 3.10 -3.49
CA ILE A 33 11.31 2.85 -3.99
C ILE A 33 11.76 3.94 -4.97
N VAL A 34 10.88 4.39 -5.87
CA VAL A 34 11.22 5.45 -6.83
C VAL A 34 11.61 6.73 -6.10
N VAL A 35 10.85 7.12 -5.07
CA VAL A 35 11.15 8.32 -4.30
C VAL A 35 12.41 8.13 -3.45
N ALA A 36 12.58 6.98 -2.79
CA ALA A 36 13.77 6.67 -2.01
C ALA A 36 15.04 6.73 -2.88
N LYS A 37 15.03 6.10 -4.06
CA LYS A 37 16.15 6.16 -5.00
C LYS A 37 16.42 7.57 -5.53
N TYR A 38 15.39 8.37 -5.75
CA TYR A 38 15.55 9.77 -6.14
C TYR A 38 16.36 10.57 -5.10
N PHE A 39 16.17 10.27 -3.81
CA PHE A 39 16.95 10.87 -2.73
C PHE A 39 18.27 10.15 -2.41
N GLY A 40 18.65 9.14 -3.19
CA GLY A 40 19.93 8.44 -3.05
C GLY A 40 19.95 7.35 -1.97
N TYR A 41 18.80 6.88 -1.50
CA TYR A 41 18.71 5.74 -0.59
C TYR A 41 18.96 4.43 -1.31
N GLU A 42 19.55 3.48 -0.59
CA GLU A 42 19.60 2.07 -0.97
C GLU A 42 18.26 1.41 -0.59
N THR A 43 17.70 0.60 -1.48
CA THR A 43 16.34 0.06 -1.30
C THR A 43 16.31 -1.44 -1.54
N SER A 44 15.56 -2.18 -0.73
CA SER A 44 15.20 -3.57 -0.98
C SER A 44 13.68 -3.73 -1.03
N LEU A 45 13.19 -4.46 -2.04
CA LEU A 45 11.77 -4.79 -2.15
C LEU A 45 11.49 -6.10 -1.43
N HIS A 46 10.45 -6.10 -0.60
CA HIS A 46 9.90 -7.27 0.06
C HIS A 46 8.48 -7.52 -0.46
N TYR A 47 7.91 -8.68 -0.18
CA TYR A 47 6.61 -9.05 -0.78
C TYR A 47 5.46 -8.12 -0.36
N GLY A 48 5.51 -7.53 0.83
CA GLY A 48 4.44 -6.67 1.37
C GLY A 48 4.94 -5.31 1.88
N SER A 49 6.19 -4.97 1.59
CA SER A 49 6.82 -3.74 2.05
C SER A 49 8.10 -3.47 1.23
N MET A 50 8.79 -2.39 1.57
CA MET A 50 10.18 -2.19 1.19
C MET A 50 10.99 -1.75 2.40
N ASN A 51 12.32 -1.82 2.29
CA ASN A 51 13.23 -1.15 3.22
C ASN A 51 14.02 -0.10 2.44
N TYR A 52 14.36 1.00 3.12
CA TYR A 52 15.28 2.00 2.59
C TYR A 52 16.31 2.40 3.65
N TYR A 53 17.55 2.56 3.22
CA TYR A 53 18.65 2.98 4.08
C TYR A 53 19.47 4.07 3.39
N PRO A 54 19.93 5.10 4.13
CA PRO A 54 20.89 6.05 3.62
C PRO A 54 22.12 5.33 3.08
N LYS A 55 22.67 5.84 1.98
CA LYS A 55 23.86 5.25 1.36
C LYS A 55 25.02 5.17 2.35
N GLY A 56 25.66 4.00 2.44
CA GLY A 56 26.77 3.74 3.36
C GLY A 56 26.34 3.17 4.72
N TYR A 57 25.06 3.30 5.10
CA TYR A 57 24.56 2.81 6.39
C TYR A 57 24.81 1.31 6.57
N LEU A 58 24.52 0.50 5.54
CA LEU A 58 24.66 -0.96 5.61
C LEU A 58 26.12 -1.42 5.72
N GLN A 59 27.09 -0.57 5.40
CA GLN A 59 28.53 -0.85 5.47
C GLN A 59 29.23 -0.13 6.63
N ASP A 60 28.46 0.53 7.51
CA ASP A 60 29.02 1.30 8.62
C ASP A 60 29.60 0.39 9.72
N GLU A 61 30.79 0.73 10.21
CA GLU A 61 31.48 -0.03 11.25
C GLU A 61 30.71 -0.04 12.58
N ASP A 62 30.02 1.05 12.92
CA ASP A 62 29.21 1.15 14.14
C ASP A 62 27.95 0.28 14.03
N LEU A 63 27.40 0.10 12.82
CA LEU A 63 26.30 -0.82 12.59
C LEU A 63 26.74 -2.28 12.76
N GLU A 64 27.94 -2.62 12.29
CA GLU A 64 28.49 -3.96 12.46
C GLU A 64 28.81 -4.23 13.94
N ALA A 65 29.44 -3.27 14.63
CA ALA A 65 29.71 -3.35 16.06
C ALA A 65 28.41 -3.52 16.88
N TYR A 66 27.35 -2.79 16.53
CA TYR A 66 26.03 -2.96 17.12
C TYR A 66 25.46 -4.37 16.89
N LYS A 67 25.54 -4.90 15.65
CA LYS A 67 25.03 -6.25 15.34
C LYS A 67 25.77 -7.34 16.10
N THR A 68 27.10 -7.22 16.24
CA THR A 68 27.92 -8.17 17.01
C THR A 68 27.59 -8.08 18.50
N LEU A 69 27.47 -6.87 19.06
CA LEU A 69 27.11 -6.67 20.47
C LEU A 69 25.75 -7.28 20.82
N THR A 70 24.79 -7.23 19.89
CA THR A 70 23.40 -7.64 20.11
C THR A 70 23.08 -9.05 19.64
N GLU A 71 24.05 -9.77 19.05
CA GLU A 71 23.82 -11.08 18.43
C GLU A 71 23.28 -12.11 19.42
N ASP A 72 23.88 -12.19 20.60
CA ASP A 72 23.49 -13.13 21.67
C ASP A 72 22.11 -12.80 22.28
N TYR A 73 21.60 -11.60 22.04
CA TYR A 73 20.37 -11.09 22.65
C TYR A 73 19.18 -11.02 21.68
N ARG A 74 19.33 -11.45 20.43
CA ARG A 74 18.27 -11.36 19.40
C ARG A 74 16.95 -12.04 19.77
N ASN A 75 17.01 -13.09 20.60
CA ASN A 75 15.83 -13.85 21.04
C ASN A 75 15.36 -13.47 22.45
N ILE A 76 15.93 -12.41 23.03
CA ILE A 76 15.64 -11.95 24.40
C ILE A 76 14.96 -10.58 24.28
N GLU A 77 13.86 -10.39 24.99
CA GLU A 77 13.19 -9.07 25.08
C GLU A 77 14.17 -8.00 25.57
N TYR A 78 14.12 -6.82 24.94
CA TYR A 78 15.07 -5.73 25.19
C TYR A 78 15.15 -5.35 26.67
N GLU A 79 14.03 -5.38 27.38
CA GLU A 79 13.90 -5.10 28.81
C GLU A 79 14.79 -6.01 29.66
N ASN A 80 15.08 -7.23 29.20
CA ASN A 80 15.90 -8.22 29.89
C ASN A 80 17.39 -8.16 29.53
N TRP A 81 17.81 -7.27 28.62
CA TRP A 81 19.22 -7.13 28.27
C TRP A 81 20.02 -6.55 29.44
N PRO A 82 21.31 -6.93 29.62
CA PRO A 82 22.19 -6.31 30.59
C PRO A 82 22.30 -4.80 30.36
N ASN A 83 22.33 -4.02 31.44
CA ASN A 83 22.34 -2.55 31.35
C ASN A 83 23.53 -2.02 30.55
N GLU A 84 24.73 -2.62 30.71
CA GLU A 84 25.92 -2.21 29.95
C GLU A 84 25.74 -2.42 28.44
N VAL A 85 25.05 -3.50 28.03
CA VAL A 85 24.75 -3.79 26.62
C VAL A 85 23.74 -2.79 26.09
N LYS A 86 22.69 -2.47 26.86
CA LYS A 86 21.69 -1.45 26.49
C LYS A 86 22.30 -0.08 26.30
N GLU A 87 23.18 0.34 27.21
CA GLU A 87 23.87 1.63 27.14
C GLU A 87 24.73 1.73 25.88
N LYS A 88 25.60 0.73 25.64
CA LYS A 88 26.44 0.69 24.44
C LYS A 88 25.62 0.57 23.14
N ALA A 89 24.56 -0.24 23.14
CA ALA A 89 23.66 -0.37 22.00
C ALA A 89 22.98 0.97 21.67
N SER A 90 22.53 1.70 22.69
CA SER A 90 21.93 3.02 22.54
C SER A 90 22.95 4.03 22.02
N GLU A 91 24.20 3.98 22.47
CA GLU A 91 25.28 4.84 21.98
C GLU A 91 25.53 4.65 20.48
N TYR A 92 25.62 3.39 20.00
CA TYR A 92 25.74 3.11 18.57
C TYR A 92 24.54 3.60 17.77
N ILE A 93 23.31 3.33 18.25
CA ILE A 93 22.08 3.77 17.57
C ILE A 93 22.04 5.29 17.47
N ASN A 94 22.27 6.01 18.56
CA ASN A 94 22.26 7.47 18.57
C ASN A 94 23.30 8.04 17.59
N THR A 95 24.50 7.46 17.57
CA THR A 95 25.57 7.86 16.64
C THR A 95 25.17 7.64 15.18
N LEU A 96 24.55 6.49 14.88
CA LEU A 96 24.06 6.17 13.54
C LEU A 96 22.89 7.09 13.13
N GLU A 97 21.96 7.38 14.04
CA GLU A 97 20.85 8.30 13.80
C GLU A 97 21.33 9.72 13.48
N GLU A 98 22.27 10.26 14.26
CA GLU A 98 22.86 11.57 14.00
C GLU A 98 23.60 11.61 12.65
N ARG A 99 24.31 10.53 12.33
CA ARG A 99 25.10 10.42 11.08
C ARG A 99 24.21 10.32 9.84
N TYR A 100 23.13 9.54 9.89
CA TYR A 100 22.38 9.14 8.70
C TYR A 100 20.94 9.68 8.63
N TRP A 101 20.28 9.93 9.76
CA TRP A 101 18.88 10.39 9.85
C TRP A 101 18.74 11.76 10.53
N ASN A 102 19.71 12.66 10.33
CA ASN A 102 19.57 14.05 10.77
C ASN A 102 18.44 14.79 10.01
N GLU A 103 17.99 15.92 10.57
CA GLU A 103 16.89 16.74 10.02
C GLU A 103 17.08 17.13 8.53
N LYS A 104 18.33 17.21 8.06
CA LYS A 104 18.63 17.55 6.66
C LYS A 104 18.48 16.33 5.74
N SER A 105 18.83 15.13 6.21
CA SER A 105 18.81 13.90 5.43
C SER A 105 17.50 13.13 5.54
N ASN A 106 16.69 13.30 6.59
CA ASN A 106 15.46 12.53 6.74
C ASN A 106 14.40 12.91 5.68
N LYS A 107 14.22 12.05 4.67
CA LYS A 107 13.20 12.17 3.61
C LYS A 107 12.05 11.17 3.78
N GLY A 108 11.87 10.61 4.98
CA GLY A 108 10.86 9.59 5.27
C GLY A 108 9.47 9.96 4.78
N LEU A 109 8.99 11.17 5.12
CA LEU A 109 7.68 11.67 4.66
C LEU A 109 7.51 11.58 3.14
N PHE A 110 8.48 12.03 2.35
CA PHE A 110 8.37 11.99 0.89
C PHE A 110 8.36 10.55 0.37
N ILE A 111 9.16 9.68 0.98
CA ILE A 111 9.19 8.26 0.64
C ILE A 111 7.81 7.64 0.93
N THR A 112 7.23 7.89 2.10
CA THR A 112 5.89 7.44 2.49
C THR A 112 4.82 7.95 1.52
N ILE A 113 4.90 9.21 1.06
CA ILE A 113 3.99 9.76 0.03
C ILE A 113 4.11 9.02 -1.31
N GLY A 114 5.26 8.43 -1.62
CA GLY A 114 5.55 7.77 -2.89
C GLY A 114 4.58 6.65 -3.26
N GLY A 115 4.22 5.80 -2.29
CA GLY A 115 3.28 4.69 -2.50
C GLY A 115 1.88 5.16 -2.85
N PRO A 116 1.19 5.92 -1.97
CA PRO A 116 -0.14 6.47 -2.25
C PRO A 116 -0.16 7.34 -3.51
N SER A 117 0.92 8.09 -3.78
CA SER A 117 1.02 8.85 -5.04
C SER A 117 1.00 7.95 -6.27
N GLN A 118 1.68 6.80 -6.24
CA GLN A 118 1.69 5.86 -7.35
C GLN A 118 0.29 5.26 -7.62
N THR A 119 -0.44 4.88 -6.58
CA THR A 119 -1.79 4.32 -6.70
C THR A 119 -2.78 5.37 -7.19
N ILE A 120 -2.71 6.58 -6.64
CA ILE A 120 -3.52 7.74 -7.05
C ILE A 120 -3.26 8.08 -8.52
N LEU A 121 -2.00 8.19 -8.94
CA LEU A 121 -1.63 8.50 -10.33
C LEU A 121 -2.15 7.43 -11.30
N THR A 122 -2.00 6.16 -10.96
CA THR A 122 -2.54 5.05 -11.76
C THR A 122 -4.06 5.13 -11.87
N GLY A 123 -4.73 5.41 -10.74
CA GLY A 123 -6.17 5.68 -10.68
C GLY A 123 -6.60 6.83 -11.60
N ILE A 124 -5.89 7.95 -11.55
CA ILE A 124 -6.15 9.13 -12.38
C ILE A 124 -5.99 8.79 -13.87
N ILE A 125 -4.95 8.05 -14.26
CA ILE A 125 -4.75 7.61 -15.64
C ILE A 125 -5.95 6.80 -16.13
N GLY A 126 -6.42 5.84 -15.32
CA GLY A 126 -7.64 5.07 -15.60
C GLY A 126 -8.85 5.97 -15.80
N LEU A 127 -9.07 6.94 -14.90
CA LEU A 127 -10.18 7.89 -14.99
C LEU A 127 -10.12 8.79 -16.23
N ILE A 128 -8.93 9.28 -16.60
CA ILE A 128 -8.74 10.09 -17.81
C ILE A 128 -9.13 9.28 -19.04
N ILE A 129 -8.67 8.03 -19.15
CA ILE A 129 -9.00 7.16 -20.29
C ILE A 129 -10.52 6.93 -20.36
N LEU A 130 -11.18 6.64 -19.24
CA LEU A 130 -12.63 6.45 -19.18
C LEU A 130 -13.40 7.72 -19.56
N PHE A 131 -12.94 8.88 -19.09
CA PHE A 131 -13.57 10.16 -19.40
C PHE A 131 -13.49 10.49 -20.89
N LEU A 132 -12.33 10.28 -21.52
CA LEU A 132 -12.12 10.49 -22.95
C LEU A 132 -12.96 9.53 -23.80
N ARG A 133 -13.12 8.29 -23.34
CA ARG A 133 -13.83 7.24 -24.08
C ARG A 133 -15.32 7.16 -23.78
N ARG A 134 -15.84 7.95 -22.84
CA ARG A 134 -17.25 7.91 -22.38
C ARG A 134 -18.29 7.86 -23.51
N LYS A 135 -18.11 8.67 -24.56
CA LYS A 135 -19.03 8.74 -25.70
C LYS A 135 -18.98 7.45 -26.53
N SER A 136 -17.78 6.91 -26.73
CA SER A 136 -17.60 5.63 -27.44
C SER A 136 -18.17 4.47 -26.65
N ILE A 137 -18.04 4.48 -25.31
CA ILE A 137 -18.59 3.43 -24.44
C ILE A 137 -20.12 3.40 -24.54
N GLN A 138 -20.76 4.57 -24.56
CA GLN A 138 -22.22 4.67 -24.69
C GLN A 138 -22.74 4.14 -26.04
N ILE A 139 -22.01 4.36 -27.13
CA ILE A 139 -22.44 3.98 -28.49
C ILE A 139 -22.05 2.53 -28.83
N LYS A 140 -20.82 2.13 -28.49
CA LYS A 140 -20.20 0.87 -28.96
C LYS A 140 -20.04 -0.17 -27.86
N GLY A 141 -20.39 0.15 -26.61
CA GLY A 141 -20.11 -0.68 -25.45
C GLY A 141 -18.66 -0.63 -24.99
N LEU A 142 -18.35 -1.39 -23.92
CA LEU A 142 -17.00 -1.50 -23.36
C LEU A 142 -16.11 -2.40 -24.21
N LYS A 143 -14.91 -1.92 -24.54
CA LYS A 143 -13.84 -2.72 -25.11
C LYS A 143 -12.83 -3.14 -24.05
N ILE A 144 -11.90 -4.02 -24.42
CA ILE A 144 -10.82 -4.51 -23.53
C ILE A 144 -10.04 -3.36 -22.89
N ILE A 145 -9.72 -2.30 -23.66
CA ILE A 145 -8.99 -1.15 -23.13
C ILE A 145 -9.81 -0.32 -22.13
N ASP A 146 -11.15 -0.33 -22.26
CA ASP A 146 -12.05 0.30 -21.29
C ASP A 146 -12.09 -0.51 -19.99
N TRP A 147 -12.05 -1.84 -20.09
CA TRP A 147 -11.90 -2.71 -18.91
C TRP A 147 -10.56 -2.50 -18.19
N LEU A 148 -9.45 -2.41 -18.92
CA LEU A 148 -8.16 -2.08 -18.32
C LEU A 148 -8.20 -0.71 -17.60
N ALA A 149 -8.83 0.29 -18.23
CA ALA A 149 -9.01 1.61 -17.61
C ALA A 149 -9.92 1.59 -16.37
N ILE A 150 -10.94 0.72 -16.34
CA ILE A 150 -11.74 0.44 -15.13
C ILE A 150 -10.83 -0.09 -14.02
N PHE A 151 -10.02 -1.12 -14.30
CA PHE A 151 -9.13 -1.69 -13.28
C PHE A 151 -8.07 -0.70 -12.80
N PHE A 152 -7.49 0.10 -13.69
CA PHE A 152 -6.60 1.20 -13.28
C PHE A 152 -7.32 2.22 -12.40
N GLY A 153 -8.52 2.65 -12.78
CA GLY A 153 -9.34 3.56 -11.97
C GLY A 153 -9.68 3.00 -10.58
N LEU A 154 -9.71 1.68 -10.42
CA LEU A 154 -9.94 1.01 -9.15
C LEU A 154 -8.70 0.89 -8.25
N PHE A 155 -7.54 1.43 -8.63
CA PHE A 155 -6.40 1.54 -7.70
C PHE A 155 -6.74 2.40 -6.48
N TRP A 156 -7.70 3.31 -6.62
CA TRP A 156 -8.33 4.06 -5.53
C TRP A 156 -8.98 3.17 -4.46
N LEU A 157 -9.25 1.88 -4.74
CA LEU A 157 -9.75 0.94 -3.73
C LEU A 157 -8.73 0.71 -2.60
N ARG A 158 -7.42 0.95 -2.81
CA ARG A 158 -6.42 0.82 -1.74
C ARG A 158 -6.66 1.84 -0.62
N GLU A 159 -6.95 3.09 -0.97
CA GLU A 159 -7.27 4.15 -0.01
C GLU A 159 -8.49 3.80 0.85
N ILE A 160 -9.51 3.21 0.21
CA ILE A 160 -10.70 2.70 0.91
C ILE A 160 -10.34 1.51 1.79
N PHE A 161 -9.54 0.57 1.27
CA PHE A 161 -9.12 -0.62 1.99
C PHE A 161 -8.33 -0.27 3.25
N ASN A 162 -7.34 0.63 3.16
CA ASN A 162 -6.54 1.06 4.31
C ASN A 162 -7.42 1.67 5.39
N LEU A 163 -8.37 2.55 5.00
CA LEU A 163 -9.32 3.15 5.93
C LEU A 163 -10.21 2.10 6.60
N ILE A 164 -10.90 1.26 5.81
CA ILE A 164 -11.82 0.25 6.33
C ILE A 164 -11.07 -0.78 7.19
N HIS A 165 -9.90 -1.23 6.75
CA HIS A 165 -9.09 -2.20 7.47
C HIS A 165 -8.66 -1.66 8.83
N SER A 166 -8.19 -0.41 8.90
CA SER A 166 -7.79 0.23 10.16
C SER A 166 -8.96 0.37 11.15
N PHE A 167 -10.13 0.78 10.66
CA PHE A 167 -11.34 0.83 11.49
C PHE A 167 -11.79 -0.56 11.94
N ALA A 168 -11.77 -1.54 11.04
CA ALA A 168 -12.17 -2.91 11.35
C ALA A 168 -11.21 -3.56 12.36
N SER A 169 -9.90 -3.34 12.23
CA SER A 169 -8.92 -3.85 13.19
C SER A 169 -9.14 -3.28 14.58
N GLU A 170 -9.43 -1.98 14.70
CA GLU A 170 -9.70 -1.33 15.98
C GLU A 170 -11.02 -1.83 16.62
N LEU A 171 -12.04 -2.14 15.82
CA LEU A 171 -13.29 -2.71 16.33
C LEU A 171 -13.13 -4.16 16.83
N ILE A 172 -12.24 -4.94 16.20
CA ILE A 172 -12.01 -6.36 16.53
C ILE A 172 -11.01 -6.49 17.69
N SER A 173 -9.95 -5.70 17.68
CA SER A 173 -8.88 -5.70 18.68
C SER A 173 -8.56 -4.24 19.07
N PRO A 174 -9.30 -3.69 20.05
CA PRO A 174 -9.14 -2.29 20.44
C PRO A 174 -7.74 -2.00 20.97
N SER A 175 -7.06 -1.07 20.31
CA SER A 175 -5.69 -0.64 20.62
C SER A 175 -5.57 0.88 20.78
N GLY A 176 -6.66 1.61 20.52
CA GLY A 176 -6.71 3.07 20.42
C GLY A 176 -6.23 3.62 19.07
N LYS A 177 -5.85 2.77 18.11
CA LYS A 177 -5.32 3.17 16.78
C LYS A 177 -6.37 2.99 15.70
N TRP A 178 -7.15 4.05 15.48
CA TRP A 178 -8.24 4.08 14.49
C TRP A 178 -7.79 4.19 13.03
N PHE A 179 -6.54 4.57 12.80
CA PHE A 179 -5.98 4.81 11.46
C PHE A 179 -4.61 4.15 11.35
N GLY A 180 -4.29 3.61 10.18
CA GLY A 180 -3.02 2.97 9.87
C GLY A 180 -2.63 3.15 8.40
N GLY A 181 -1.55 2.48 7.99
CA GLY A 181 -1.00 2.62 6.64
C GLY A 181 -0.24 3.92 6.41
N ASP A 182 0.16 4.15 5.16
CA ASP A 182 0.97 5.31 4.78
C ASP A 182 0.23 6.63 5.04
N GLU A 183 -1.08 6.66 4.82
CA GLU A 183 -1.90 7.86 4.99
C GLU A 183 -1.92 8.34 6.44
N TYR A 184 -1.87 7.41 7.40
CA TYR A 184 -1.74 7.72 8.83
C TYR A 184 -0.39 8.39 9.12
N TYR A 185 0.72 7.79 8.63
CA TYR A 185 2.06 8.32 8.84
C TYR A 185 2.22 9.70 8.18
N ILE A 186 1.70 9.89 6.97
CA ILE A 186 1.68 11.19 6.30
C ILE A 186 0.95 12.24 7.15
N SER A 187 -0.19 11.88 7.75
CA SER A 187 -0.92 12.82 8.62
C SER A 187 -0.09 13.20 9.85
N ASN A 188 0.53 12.21 10.50
CA ASN A 188 1.32 12.43 11.70
C ASN A 188 2.59 13.26 11.45
N ASP A 189 3.32 12.95 10.38
CA ASP A 189 4.53 13.68 9.96
C ASP A 189 4.24 15.13 9.56
N LEU A 190 3.03 15.40 9.06
CA LEU A 190 2.55 16.76 8.76
C LEU A 190 1.96 17.48 9.99
N ASN A 191 2.01 16.88 11.18
CA ASN A 191 1.38 17.38 12.42
C ASN A 191 -0.13 17.64 12.26
N LEU A 192 -0.81 16.83 11.45
CA LEU A 192 -2.26 16.87 11.27
C LEU A 192 -2.93 15.83 12.17
N TRP A 193 -4.25 15.98 12.39
CA TRP A 193 -5.02 14.91 13.00
C TRP A 193 -4.87 13.62 12.18
N SER A 194 -4.63 12.50 12.85
CA SER A 194 -4.29 11.19 12.25
C SER A 194 -5.28 10.68 11.21
N GLY A 195 -6.54 11.14 11.27
CA GLY A 195 -7.59 10.79 10.33
C GLY A 195 -7.67 11.68 9.09
N THR A 196 -6.93 12.79 9.03
CA THR A 196 -7.07 13.82 7.99
C THR A 196 -6.85 13.23 6.59
N ILE A 197 -5.66 12.67 6.32
CA ILE A 197 -5.35 12.11 5.00
C ILE A 197 -6.11 10.80 4.74
N PRO A 198 -6.17 9.83 5.68
CA PRO A 198 -6.92 8.59 5.47
C PRO A 198 -8.39 8.81 5.11
N ILE A 199 -9.09 9.73 5.80
CA ILE A 199 -10.50 10.00 5.54
C ILE A 199 -10.67 10.72 4.20
N ILE A 200 -9.85 11.73 3.91
CA ILE A 200 -9.95 12.47 2.64
C ILE A 200 -9.73 11.53 1.46
N LEU A 201 -8.64 10.75 1.46
CA LEU A 201 -8.34 9.84 0.37
C LEU A 201 -9.34 8.67 0.29
N GLY A 202 -9.76 8.12 1.42
CA GLY A 202 -10.79 7.09 1.46
C GLY A 202 -12.14 7.56 0.91
N VAL A 203 -12.57 8.79 1.23
CA VAL A 203 -13.80 9.38 0.69
C VAL A 203 -13.68 9.65 -0.81
N ILE A 204 -12.57 10.22 -1.27
CA ILE A 204 -12.33 10.43 -2.71
C ILE A 204 -12.33 9.09 -3.45
N GLY A 205 -11.62 8.10 -2.91
CA GLY A 205 -11.57 6.76 -3.50
C GLY A 205 -12.94 6.11 -3.55
N LEU A 206 -13.77 6.29 -2.53
CA LEU A 206 -15.15 5.81 -2.52
C LEU A 206 -15.99 6.48 -3.61
N LEU A 207 -15.93 7.81 -3.75
CA LEU A 207 -16.64 8.54 -4.80
C LEU A 207 -16.22 8.09 -6.20
N VAL A 208 -14.91 7.90 -6.41
CA VAL A 208 -14.35 7.37 -7.66
C VAL A 208 -14.86 5.97 -7.95
N SER A 209 -14.83 5.07 -6.97
CA SER A 209 -15.25 3.68 -7.10
C SER A 209 -16.75 3.58 -7.39
N VAL A 210 -17.57 4.37 -6.69
CA VAL A 210 -19.01 4.49 -6.93
C VAL A 210 -19.27 5.00 -8.35
N TYR A 211 -18.53 6.03 -8.80
CA TYR A 211 -18.65 6.51 -10.17
C TYR A 211 -18.35 5.41 -11.20
N ILE A 212 -17.24 4.69 -11.06
CA ILE A 212 -16.85 3.61 -11.97
C ILE A 212 -17.94 2.52 -12.01
N VAL A 213 -18.35 2.01 -10.85
CA VAL A 213 -19.31 0.89 -10.76
C VAL A 213 -20.71 1.30 -11.27
N PHE A 214 -21.21 2.47 -10.88
CA PHE A 214 -22.60 2.84 -11.17
C PHE A 214 -22.79 3.67 -12.44
N LYS A 215 -21.74 4.29 -12.99
CA LYS A 215 -21.82 5.05 -14.24
C LYS A 215 -21.16 4.35 -15.43
N ILE A 216 -20.07 3.62 -15.22
CA ILE A 216 -19.32 3.00 -16.31
C ILE A 216 -19.68 1.52 -16.50
N VAL A 217 -19.74 0.74 -15.42
CA VAL A 217 -20.03 -0.70 -15.52
C VAL A 217 -21.49 -0.95 -15.95
N PRO A 218 -21.74 -1.86 -16.93
CA PRO A 218 -23.07 -2.17 -17.42
C PRO A 218 -24.00 -2.67 -16.31
N LYS A 219 -25.26 -2.21 -16.31
CA LYS A 219 -26.24 -2.48 -15.24
C LYS A 219 -26.39 -3.97 -14.91
N ASN A 220 -26.37 -4.83 -15.92
CA ASN A 220 -26.48 -6.28 -15.79
C ASN A 220 -25.27 -6.95 -15.14
N LEU A 221 -24.09 -6.32 -15.18
CA LEU A 221 -22.84 -6.88 -14.65
C LEU A 221 -22.45 -6.30 -13.29
N ARG A 222 -23.15 -5.27 -12.77
CA ARG A 222 -22.73 -4.56 -11.55
C ARG A 222 -22.63 -5.46 -10.33
N LEU A 223 -23.65 -6.28 -10.08
CA LEU A 223 -23.60 -7.18 -8.92
C LEU A 223 -22.45 -8.19 -9.07
N THR A 224 -22.34 -8.82 -10.25
CA THR A 224 -21.24 -9.73 -10.57
C THR A 224 -19.88 -9.05 -10.36
N PHE A 225 -19.73 -7.80 -10.81
CA PHE A 225 -18.50 -7.02 -10.67
C PHE A 225 -18.15 -6.74 -9.21
N ILE A 226 -19.12 -6.30 -8.40
CA ILE A 226 -18.93 -6.05 -6.97
C ILE A 226 -18.54 -7.34 -6.24
N LEU A 227 -19.27 -8.44 -6.48
CA LEU A 227 -18.97 -9.74 -5.88
C LEU A 227 -17.59 -10.26 -6.30
N SER A 228 -17.22 -10.09 -7.57
CA SER A 228 -15.89 -10.44 -8.07
C SER A 228 -14.79 -9.60 -7.42
N GLY A 229 -15.04 -8.31 -7.19
CA GLY A 229 -14.10 -7.42 -6.50
C GLY A 229 -13.88 -7.84 -5.05
N LEU A 230 -14.95 -8.22 -4.35
CA LEU A 230 -14.86 -8.70 -2.97
C LEU A 230 -14.14 -10.05 -2.88
N LEU A 231 -14.57 -11.03 -3.67
CA LEU A 231 -13.96 -12.37 -3.69
C LEU A 231 -12.51 -12.29 -4.17
N GLY A 232 -12.26 -11.60 -5.27
CA GLY A 232 -10.95 -11.49 -5.90
C GLY A 232 -9.98 -10.64 -5.08
N GLY A 233 -10.44 -9.57 -4.45
CA GLY A 233 -9.62 -8.74 -3.58
C GLY A 233 -9.17 -9.48 -2.31
N ILE A 234 -10.11 -10.14 -1.61
CA ILE A 234 -9.79 -10.91 -0.40
C ILE A 234 -8.88 -12.10 -0.75
N SER A 235 -9.27 -12.90 -1.75
CA SER A 235 -8.46 -14.06 -2.15
C SER A 235 -7.10 -13.62 -2.69
N GLY A 236 -7.03 -12.55 -3.49
CA GLY A 236 -5.78 -12.01 -4.00
C GLY A 236 -4.85 -11.54 -2.90
N PHE A 237 -5.38 -10.83 -1.89
CA PHE A 237 -4.62 -10.41 -0.73
C PHE A 237 -4.06 -11.61 0.05
N ILE A 238 -4.89 -12.62 0.35
CA ILE A 238 -4.46 -13.82 1.08
C ILE A 238 -3.42 -14.61 0.27
N ILE A 239 -3.67 -14.82 -1.02
CA ILE A 239 -2.77 -15.55 -1.92
C ILE A 239 -1.42 -14.84 -1.99
N TRP A 240 -1.42 -13.52 -2.12
CA TRP A 240 -0.18 -12.75 -2.19
C TRP A 240 0.56 -12.77 -0.85
N MET A 241 -0.09 -12.34 0.23
CA MET A 241 0.58 -12.13 1.52
C MET A 241 1.02 -13.44 2.20
N ASN A 242 0.29 -14.54 2.00
CA ASN A 242 0.55 -15.78 2.74
C ASN A 242 1.14 -16.91 1.91
N ILE A 243 1.02 -16.89 0.57
CA ILE A 243 1.38 -18.04 -0.28
C ILE A 243 2.44 -17.69 -1.32
N ILE A 244 2.18 -16.69 -2.16
CA ILE A 244 3.00 -16.39 -3.34
C ILE A 244 4.09 -15.39 -3.00
N GLY A 245 3.73 -14.28 -2.37
CA GLY A 245 4.64 -13.18 -2.04
C GLY A 245 5.88 -13.66 -1.29
N PRO A 246 5.74 -14.33 -0.13
CA PRO A 246 6.87 -14.83 0.65
C PRO A 246 7.77 -15.87 -0.06
N LYS A 247 7.29 -16.46 -1.17
CA LYS A 247 8.08 -17.42 -1.98
C LYS A 247 8.86 -16.76 -3.10
N ILE A 248 8.41 -15.60 -3.58
CA ILE A 248 9.01 -14.89 -4.72
C ILE A 248 9.93 -13.77 -4.25
N LEU A 249 9.50 -13.03 -3.23
CA LEU A 249 10.22 -11.91 -2.66
C LEU A 249 10.55 -12.19 -1.19
N PRO A 250 11.69 -11.69 -0.71
CA PRO A 250 12.12 -11.85 0.67
C PRO A 250 11.16 -11.16 1.66
#